data_AF-Q5D9G0-F1
#
_entry.id   AF-Q5D9G0-F1
#
_cell.length_a   1.000
_cell.length_b   1.000
_cell.length_c   1.000
_cell.angle_alpha   90.00
_cell.angle_beta   90.00
_cell.angle_gamma   90.00
#
_symmetry.space_group_name_H-M   'P 1'
#
loop_
_entity.id
_entity.type
_entity.pdbx_description
1 polymer ?
#
loop_
_entity_poly.entity_id
_entity_poly.type
_entity_poly.pdbx_seq_one_letter_code
_entity_poly.pdbx_strand_id
1 'polypeptide(L)'
;MLAQAYECVFLKAEKDEKKPAILARISSTLTNLYEDCLVKCSGGAKNVVPKEWPGVLSMKKGLYEALTQYYQSKDCCESKQYGEQVARLSLAYELIKGAARNSCFPRKYLVEQLKHEEAVATKDNDHIYHDNVPTKLSLPAVQSVDVIKKTPLAFPLSSSQNKDYFEELLPIAVTEAVNTSKGVRASLIDGEICKLQEASAKVNDALASYNLPAALQAKESNSILDSILSKAVSIRHEGGAEKLYQQLMSIPECVQRNKEIIEAERSALDDEREVR
;
A
#
# COMPACT_ATOMS: atom_id res chain seq x y z
N MET A 1 -7.74 13.75 -14.07
CA MET A 1 -7.54 12.42 -14.69
C MET A 1 -8.85 11.71 -15.02
N LEU A 2 -9.67 11.24 -14.06
CA LEU A 2 -10.92 10.54 -14.41
C LEU A 2 -11.86 11.40 -15.29
N ALA A 3 -12.09 12.67 -14.93
CA ALA A 3 -12.86 13.60 -15.75
C ALA A 3 -12.30 13.73 -17.18
N GLN A 4 -10.99 13.87 -17.32
CA GLN A 4 -10.33 13.96 -18.64
C GLN A 4 -10.45 12.66 -19.45
N ALA A 5 -10.46 11.49 -18.80
CA ALA A 5 -10.74 10.23 -19.49
C ALA A 5 -12.18 10.21 -20.05
N TYR A 6 -13.14 10.73 -19.28
CA TYR A 6 -14.50 10.94 -19.78
C TYR A 6 -14.54 11.96 -20.92
N GLU A 7 -13.69 13.01 -20.93
CA GLU A 7 -13.60 13.94 -22.06
C GLU A 7 -13.16 13.21 -23.33
N CYS A 8 -12.16 12.32 -23.24
CA CYS A 8 -11.71 11.52 -24.37
C CYS A 8 -12.84 10.63 -24.91
N VAL A 9 -13.62 10.00 -24.03
CA VAL A 9 -14.78 9.20 -24.44
C VAL A 9 -15.87 10.06 -25.08
N PHE A 10 -16.14 11.24 -24.51
CA PHE A 10 -17.08 12.19 -25.08
C PHE A 10 -16.68 12.64 -26.49
N LEU A 11 -15.42 13.08 -26.67
CA LEU A 11 -14.88 13.50 -27.97
C LEU A 11 -14.93 12.37 -29.00
N LYS A 12 -14.66 11.13 -28.56
CA LYS A 12 -14.79 9.95 -29.42
C LYS A 12 -16.25 9.68 -29.80
N ALA A 13 -17.18 9.77 -28.85
CA ALA A 13 -18.61 9.57 -29.11
C ALA A 13 -19.19 10.65 -30.03
N GLU A 14 -18.73 11.90 -29.91
CA GLU A 14 -19.09 13.01 -30.79
C GLU A 14 -18.57 12.77 -32.21
N LYS A 15 -17.31 12.35 -32.35
CA LYS A 15 -16.71 11.98 -33.64
C LYS A 15 -17.39 10.79 -34.31
N ASP A 16 -17.89 9.85 -33.51
CA ASP A 16 -18.60 8.66 -33.99
C ASP A 16 -20.11 8.89 -34.19
N GLU A 17 -20.57 10.16 -34.09
CA GLU A 17 -21.96 10.57 -34.27
C GLU A 17 -22.96 9.70 -33.48
N LYS A 18 -22.61 9.40 -32.22
CA LYS A 18 -23.51 8.65 -31.33
C LYS A 18 -24.78 9.45 -31.03
N LYS A 19 -25.85 8.72 -30.67
CA LYS A 19 -27.16 9.32 -30.35
C LYS A 19 -27.03 10.49 -29.36
N PRO A 20 -27.78 11.59 -29.57
CA PRO A 20 -27.68 12.79 -28.72
C PRO A 20 -27.97 12.50 -27.25
N ALA A 21 -28.92 11.60 -26.95
CA ALA A 21 -29.18 11.13 -25.58
C ALA A 21 -27.92 10.59 -24.86
N ILE A 22 -27.05 9.86 -25.57
CA ILE A 22 -25.83 9.30 -24.97
C ILE A 22 -24.83 10.42 -24.68
N LEU A 23 -24.66 11.35 -25.62
CA LEU A 23 -23.76 12.50 -25.46
C LEU A 23 -24.19 13.38 -24.28
N ALA A 24 -25.49 13.64 -24.13
CA ALA A 24 -26.07 14.40 -23.02
C ALA A 24 -25.78 13.74 -21.67
N ARG A 25 -25.88 12.41 -21.57
CA ARG A 25 -25.60 11.69 -20.34
C ARG A 25 -24.11 11.67 -19.98
N ILE A 26 -23.23 11.52 -20.97
CA ILE A 26 -21.77 11.57 -20.75
C ILE A 26 -21.35 12.97 -20.32
N SER A 27 -21.87 14.02 -20.96
CA SER A 27 -21.57 15.40 -20.57
C SER A 27 -22.13 15.75 -19.18
N SER A 28 -23.29 15.20 -18.79
CA SER A 28 -23.82 15.32 -17.42
C SER A 28 -22.84 14.75 -16.40
N THR A 29 -22.30 13.54 -16.65
CA THR A 29 -21.24 12.96 -15.81
C THR A 29 -20.00 13.86 -15.74
N LEU A 30 -19.58 14.44 -16.87
CA LEU A 30 -18.44 15.36 -16.91
C LEU A 30 -18.65 16.61 -16.07
N THR A 31 -19.84 17.22 -16.13
CA THR A 31 -20.19 18.39 -15.32
C THR A 31 -20.05 18.08 -13.83
N ASN A 32 -20.61 16.96 -13.38
CA ASN A 32 -20.53 16.53 -11.98
C ASN A 32 -19.09 16.25 -11.54
N LEU A 33 -18.31 15.55 -12.38
CA LEU A 33 -16.90 15.27 -12.08
C LEU A 33 -16.05 16.56 -12.01
N TYR A 34 -16.30 17.53 -12.89
CA TYR A 34 -15.59 18.80 -12.86
C TYR A 34 -16.02 19.70 -11.70
N GLU A 35 -17.29 19.65 -11.30
CA GLU A 35 -17.79 20.30 -10.10
C GLU A 35 -17.12 19.74 -8.84
N ASP A 36 -17.09 18.42 -8.69
CA ASP A 36 -16.39 17.75 -7.58
C ASP A 36 -14.90 18.13 -7.52
N CYS A 37 -14.25 18.20 -8.69
CA CYS A 37 -12.86 18.64 -8.79
C CYS A 37 -12.70 20.11 -8.37
N LEU A 38 -13.60 21.00 -8.79
CA LEU A 38 -13.54 22.42 -8.47
C LEU A 38 -13.74 22.67 -6.97
N VAL A 39 -14.69 21.99 -6.33
CA VAL A 39 -14.93 22.08 -4.88
C VAL A 39 -13.68 21.66 -4.10
N LYS A 40 -13.06 20.54 -4.48
CA LYS A 40 -11.83 20.04 -3.84
C LYS A 40 -10.63 20.96 -4.07
N CYS A 41 -10.53 21.54 -5.27
CA CYS A 41 -9.47 22.47 -5.66
C CYS A 41 -9.55 23.80 -4.90
N SER A 42 -10.75 24.37 -4.78
CA SER A 42 -10.98 25.63 -4.05
C SER A 42 -10.98 25.46 -2.52
N GLY A 43 -11.18 24.23 -2.03
CA GLY A 43 -11.13 23.86 -0.62
C GLY A 43 -9.73 23.41 -0.19
N GLY A 44 -9.64 22.16 0.30
CA GLY A 44 -8.45 21.64 0.98
C GLY A 44 -7.18 21.53 0.14
N ALA A 45 -7.29 21.49 -1.20
CA ALA A 45 -6.13 21.37 -2.09
C ALA A 45 -5.60 22.71 -2.62
N LYS A 46 -6.16 23.85 -2.20
CA LYS A 46 -5.88 25.18 -2.77
C LYS A 46 -4.39 25.56 -2.80
N ASN A 47 -3.61 25.11 -1.83
CA ASN A 47 -2.18 25.43 -1.72
C ASN A 47 -1.27 24.38 -2.37
N VAL A 48 -1.82 23.25 -2.82
CA VAL A 48 -1.06 22.12 -3.41
C VAL A 48 -1.16 22.13 -4.93
N VAL A 49 -2.27 22.63 -5.47
CA VAL A 49 -2.56 22.64 -6.91
C VAL A 49 -2.13 23.96 -7.56
N PRO A 50 -1.76 23.95 -8.86
CA PRO A 50 -1.47 25.16 -9.62
C PRO A 50 -2.63 26.17 -9.59
N LYS A 51 -2.32 27.47 -9.55
CA LYS A 51 -3.28 28.56 -9.38
C LYS A 51 -4.24 28.71 -10.56
N GLU A 52 -3.88 28.17 -11.72
CA GLU A 52 -4.65 28.23 -12.96
C GLU A 52 -5.77 27.18 -12.99
N TRP A 53 -5.64 26.10 -12.20
CA TRP A 53 -6.56 24.97 -12.23
C TRP A 53 -8.01 25.33 -11.89
N PRO A 54 -8.32 26.11 -10.84
CA PRO A 54 -9.71 26.50 -10.54
C PRO A 54 -10.39 27.18 -11.74
N GLY A 55 -9.67 28.06 -12.45
CA GLY A 55 -10.19 28.75 -13.63
C GLY A 55 -10.49 27.80 -14.78
N VAL A 56 -9.59 26.85 -15.05
CA VAL A 56 -9.77 25.83 -16.09
C VAL A 56 -10.88 24.86 -15.73
N LEU A 57 -10.98 24.42 -14.47
CA LEU A 57 -12.02 23.51 -13.99
C LEU A 57 -13.41 24.17 -14.06
N SER A 58 -13.52 25.43 -13.64
CA SER A 58 -14.77 26.20 -13.75
C SER A 58 -15.21 26.39 -15.20
N MET A 59 -14.28 26.71 -16.10
CA MET A 59 -14.55 26.81 -17.53
C MET A 59 -15.01 25.47 -18.12
N LYS A 60 -14.32 24.37 -17.81
CA LYS A 60 -14.68 23.02 -18.29
C LYS A 60 -16.04 22.57 -17.74
N LYS A 61 -16.32 22.82 -16.46
CA LYS A 61 -17.65 22.58 -15.87
C LYS A 61 -18.73 23.28 -16.70
N GLY A 62 -18.61 24.59 -16.91
CA GLY A 62 -19.60 25.37 -17.66
C GLY A 62 -19.74 24.94 -19.12
N LEU A 63 -18.63 24.54 -19.76
CA LEU A 63 -18.65 23.97 -21.12
C LEU A 63 -19.49 22.68 -21.19
N TYR A 64 -19.22 21.70 -20.33
CA TYR A 64 -19.97 20.43 -20.36
C TYR A 64 -21.40 20.57 -19.85
N GLU A 65 -21.66 21.54 -18.97
CA GLU A 65 -23.03 21.86 -18.55
C GLU A 65 -23.85 22.41 -19.73
N ALA A 66 -23.27 23.32 -20.52
CA ALA A 66 -23.90 23.81 -21.74
C ALA A 66 -24.08 22.71 -22.79
N LEU A 67 -23.06 21.85 -23.00
CA LEU A 67 -23.16 20.71 -23.93
C LEU A 67 -24.21 19.70 -23.50
N THR A 68 -24.38 19.47 -22.19
CA THR A 68 -25.45 18.61 -21.66
C THR A 68 -26.82 19.09 -22.08
N GLN A 69 -27.08 20.39 -21.92
CA GLN A 69 -28.36 20.97 -22.35
C GLN A 69 -28.50 20.98 -23.87
N TYR A 70 -27.42 21.21 -24.60
CA TYR A 70 -27.42 21.17 -26.06
C TYR A 70 -27.80 19.80 -26.62
N TYR A 71 -27.12 18.72 -26.23
CA TYR A 71 -27.46 17.39 -26.75
C TYR A 71 -28.80 16.90 -26.24
N GLN A 72 -29.21 17.28 -25.02
CA GLN A 72 -30.56 16.96 -24.56
C GLN A 72 -31.62 17.71 -25.39
N SER A 73 -31.36 18.94 -25.85
CA SER A 73 -32.28 19.64 -26.76
C SER A 73 -32.40 18.94 -28.12
N LYS A 74 -31.33 18.32 -28.62
CA LYS A 74 -31.35 17.50 -29.85
C LYS A 74 -32.19 16.24 -29.67
N ASP A 75 -32.09 15.59 -28.51
CA ASP A 75 -32.92 14.43 -28.14
C ASP A 75 -34.41 14.80 -28.00
N CYS A 76 -34.71 15.97 -27.42
CA CYS A 76 -36.07 16.53 -27.38
C CYS A 76 -36.63 16.83 -28.79
N CYS A 77 -35.78 17.33 -29.70
CA CYS A 77 -36.16 17.55 -31.10
C CYS A 77 -36.54 16.24 -31.80
N GLU A 78 -35.73 15.19 -31.62
CA GLU A 78 -36.05 13.83 -32.13
C GLU A 78 -37.35 13.28 -31.52
N SER A 79 -37.62 13.62 -30.26
CA SER A 79 -38.82 13.23 -29.52
C SER A 79 -40.03 14.16 -29.75
N LYS A 80 -39.91 15.16 -30.63
CA LYS A 80 -40.95 16.17 -30.95
C LYS A 80 -41.42 17.02 -29.77
N GLN A 81 -40.55 17.24 -28.78
CA GLN A 81 -40.77 18.11 -27.64
C GLN A 81 -40.11 19.47 -27.91
N TYR A 82 -40.74 20.27 -28.76
CA TYR A 82 -40.15 21.52 -29.28
C TYR A 82 -40.08 22.63 -28.23
N GLY A 83 -41.06 22.67 -27.31
CA GLY A 83 -41.05 23.62 -26.19
C GLY A 83 -39.86 23.39 -25.27
N GLU A 84 -39.61 22.13 -24.89
CA GLU A 84 -38.46 21.75 -24.05
C GLU A 84 -37.12 21.98 -24.77
N GLN A 85 -37.06 21.71 -26.08
CA GLN A 85 -35.88 22.00 -26.90
C GLN A 85 -35.48 23.48 -26.82
N VAL A 86 -36.43 24.41 -27.00
CA VAL A 86 -36.16 25.85 -26.93
C VAL A 86 -35.64 26.24 -25.54
N ALA A 87 -36.33 25.79 -24.48
CA ALA A 87 -35.91 26.07 -23.11
C ALA A 87 -34.48 25.59 -22.80
N ARG A 88 -34.11 24.39 -23.28
CA ARG A 88 -32.76 23.84 -23.11
C ARG A 88 -31.71 24.55 -23.94
N LEU A 89 -32.01 24.96 -25.17
CA LEU A 89 -31.09 25.74 -26.01
C LEU A 89 -30.82 27.12 -25.43
N SER A 90 -31.85 27.82 -24.94
CA SER A 90 -31.67 29.09 -24.25
C SER A 90 -30.80 28.95 -23.00
N LEU A 91 -31.00 27.89 -22.21
CA LEU A 91 -30.15 27.60 -21.05
C LEU A 91 -28.70 27.29 -21.47
N ALA A 92 -28.51 26.47 -22.51
CA ALA A 92 -27.18 26.15 -23.03
C ALA A 92 -26.42 27.41 -23.49
N TYR A 93 -27.11 28.34 -24.17
CA TYR A 93 -26.53 29.59 -24.64
C TYR A 93 -26.11 30.51 -23.48
N GLU A 94 -26.91 30.61 -22.42
CA GLU A 94 -26.53 31.40 -21.24
C GLU A 94 -25.30 30.84 -20.53
N LEU A 95 -25.25 29.52 -20.34
CA LEU A 95 -24.13 28.83 -19.69
C LEU A 95 -22.83 28.96 -20.50
N ILE A 96 -22.89 28.75 -21.82
CA ILE A 96 -21.70 28.82 -22.67
C ILE A 96 -21.16 30.25 -22.75
N LYS A 97 -22.04 31.26 -22.74
CA LYS A 97 -21.64 32.68 -22.73
C LYS A 97 -20.87 33.04 -21.47
N GLY A 98 -21.19 32.42 -20.33
CA GLY A 98 -20.41 32.52 -19.10
C GLY A 98 -19.04 31.85 -19.22
N ALA A 99 -19.00 30.60 -19.69
CA ALA A 99 -17.77 29.82 -19.83
C ALA A 99 -16.77 30.41 -20.84
N ALA A 100 -17.27 31.01 -21.93
CA ALA A 100 -16.47 31.59 -23.01
C ALA A 100 -15.72 32.88 -22.62
N ARG A 101 -16.02 33.48 -21.45
CA ARG A 101 -15.25 34.63 -20.93
C ARG A 101 -13.81 34.26 -20.53
N ASN A 102 -13.54 32.96 -20.32
CA ASN A 102 -12.22 32.49 -20.00
C ASN A 102 -11.32 32.48 -21.26
N SER A 103 -10.13 33.07 -21.18
CA SER A 103 -9.19 33.20 -22.30
C SER A 103 -8.76 31.85 -22.90
N CYS A 104 -8.82 30.77 -22.14
CA CYS A 104 -8.43 29.42 -22.55
C CYS A 104 -9.61 28.59 -23.10
N PHE A 105 -10.74 29.22 -23.45
CA PHE A 105 -11.91 28.50 -23.94
C PHE A 105 -11.65 27.80 -25.30
N PRO A 106 -11.81 26.46 -25.40
CA PRO A 106 -11.33 25.69 -26.55
C PRO A 106 -12.26 25.74 -27.78
N ARG A 107 -13.57 25.99 -27.61
CA ARG A 107 -14.58 25.87 -28.67
C ARG A 107 -15.23 27.21 -29.05
N LYS A 108 -14.45 28.20 -29.47
CA LYS A 108 -14.92 29.59 -29.69
C LYS A 108 -16.19 29.70 -30.56
N TYR A 109 -16.31 28.87 -31.58
CA TYR A 109 -17.44 28.84 -32.52
C TYR A 109 -18.77 28.36 -31.90
N LEU A 110 -18.70 27.59 -30.80
CA LEU A 110 -19.86 26.96 -30.17
C LEU A 110 -20.87 27.99 -29.62
N VAL A 111 -20.39 29.17 -29.21
CA VAL A 111 -21.26 30.25 -28.70
C VAL A 111 -22.18 30.78 -29.80
N GLU A 112 -21.62 31.01 -31.00
CA GLU A 112 -22.38 31.49 -32.15
C GLU A 112 -23.31 30.40 -32.70
N GLN A 113 -22.83 29.15 -32.72
CA GLN A 113 -23.63 28.00 -33.12
C GLN A 113 -24.87 27.85 -32.23
N LEU A 114 -24.69 27.84 -30.89
CA LEU A 114 -25.81 27.72 -29.95
C LEU A 114 -26.81 28.87 -30.09
N LYS A 115 -26.30 30.10 -30.28
CA LYS A 115 -27.15 31.27 -30.52
C LYS A 115 -27.99 31.14 -31.79
N HIS A 116 -27.38 30.63 -32.86
CA HIS A 116 -28.08 30.42 -34.13
C HIS A 116 -29.13 29.32 -34.01
N GLU A 117 -28.77 28.17 -33.43
CA GLU A 117 -29.70 27.05 -33.25
C GLU A 117 -30.86 27.39 -32.32
N GLU A 118 -30.63 28.16 -31.26
CA GLU A 118 -31.68 28.72 -30.40
C GLU A 118 -32.65 29.59 -31.21
N ALA A 119 -32.14 30.53 -32.01
CA ALA A 119 -32.98 31.42 -32.81
C ALA A 119 -33.83 30.67 -33.85
N VAL A 120 -33.27 29.62 -34.46
CA VAL A 120 -33.99 28.75 -35.40
C VAL A 120 -35.09 27.96 -34.67
N ALA A 121 -34.77 27.32 -33.54
CA ALA A 121 -35.75 26.54 -32.79
C ALA A 121 -36.90 27.41 -32.26
N THR A 122 -36.62 28.61 -31.77
CA THR A 122 -37.64 29.57 -31.34
C THR A 122 -38.52 30.00 -32.51
N LYS A 123 -37.93 30.33 -33.66
CA LYS A 123 -38.68 30.71 -34.86
C LYS A 123 -39.61 29.60 -35.35
N ASP A 124 -39.14 28.36 -35.37
CA ASP A 124 -39.96 27.22 -35.79
C ASP A 124 -41.07 26.93 -34.78
N ASN A 125 -40.81 27.06 -33.48
CA ASN A 125 -41.84 26.91 -32.47
C ASN A 125 -42.91 28.02 -32.58
N ASP A 126 -42.51 29.27 -32.82
CA ASP A 126 -43.43 30.41 -32.93
C ASP A 126 -44.27 30.40 -34.21
N HIS A 127 -43.81 29.74 -35.29
CA HIS A 127 -44.51 29.72 -36.57
C HIS A 127 -45.21 28.40 -36.90
N ILE A 128 -44.70 27.27 -36.40
CA ILE A 128 -45.13 25.93 -36.82
C ILE A 128 -45.75 25.18 -35.66
N TYR A 129 -45.00 24.96 -34.56
CA TYR A 129 -45.37 23.98 -33.55
C TYR A 129 -46.24 24.54 -32.41
N HIS A 130 -46.00 25.79 -32.02
CA HIS A 130 -46.66 26.47 -30.90
C HIS A 130 -46.64 25.64 -29.60
N ASP A 131 -45.57 24.89 -29.36
CA ASP A 131 -45.42 24.07 -28.16
C ASP A 131 -45.06 24.95 -26.95
N ASN A 132 -45.54 24.59 -25.77
CA ASN A 132 -45.36 25.41 -24.57
C ASN A 132 -43.92 25.31 -24.07
N VAL A 133 -43.24 26.46 -23.96
CA VAL A 133 -41.84 26.51 -23.50
C VAL A 133 -41.80 26.44 -21.96
N PRO A 134 -41.30 25.34 -21.37
CA PRO A 134 -41.23 25.19 -19.93
C PRO A 134 -40.21 26.15 -19.32
N THR A 135 -40.40 26.51 -18.06
CA THR A 135 -39.43 27.34 -17.33
C THR A 135 -38.16 26.53 -17.02
N LYS A 136 -36.98 27.16 -17.05
CA LYS A 136 -35.68 26.51 -16.82
C LYS A 136 -35.61 25.64 -15.55
N LEU A 137 -36.31 26.03 -14.48
CA LEU A 137 -36.37 25.28 -13.22
C LEU A 137 -37.24 24.02 -13.28
N SER A 138 -38.17 23.94 -14.22
CA SER A 138 -39.05 22.79 -14.42
C SER A 138 -38.47 21.72 -15.34
N LEU A 139 -37.28 21.96 -15.92
CA LEU A 139 -36.63 21.02 -16.82
C LEU A 139 -36.14 19.78 -16.07
N PRO A 140 -36.39 18.56 -16.60
CA PRO A 140 -35.90 17.35 -15.97
C PRO A 140 -34.37 17.29 -16.01
N ALA A 141 -33.77 16.83 -14.91
CA ALA A 141 -32.33 16.64 -14.81
C ALA A 141 -31.85 15.53 -15.77
N VAL A 142 -30.73 15.77 -16.45
CA VAL A 142 -30.14 14.79 -17.37
C VAL A 142 -29.38 13.74 -16.57
N GLN A 143 -29.78 12.47 -16.72
CA GLN A 143 -29.15 11.35 -16.01
C GLN A 143 -27.66 11.23 -16.35
N SER A 144 -26.82 11.00 -15.34
CA SER A 144 -25.40 10.70 -15.55
C SER A 144 -25.18 9.20 -15.80
N VAL A 145 -24.09 8.86 -16.47
CA VAL A 145 -23.67 7.46 -16.73
C VAL A 145 -22.28 7.21 -16.16
N ASP A 146 -22.08 6.03 -15.56
CA ASP A 146 -20.78 5.56 -15.09
C ASP A 146 -20.22 4.48 -16.04
N VAL A 147 -19.32 4.89 -16.95
CA VAL A 147 -18.68 4.01 -17.95
C VAL A 147 -17.22 3.71 -17.58
N ILE A 148 -16.51 4.68 -17.00
CA ILE A 148 -15.07 4.62 -16.76
C ILE A 148 -14.80 4.44 -15.28
N LYS A 149 -14.11 3.34 -14.94
CA LYS A 149 -13.64 3.06 -13.59
C LYS A 149 -12.14 3.33 -13.48
N LYS A 150 -11.69 3.67 -12.27
CA LYS A 150 -10.26 3.80 -11.97
C LYS A 150 -9.59 2.43 -12.07
N THR A 151 -8.53 2.32 -12.86
CA THR A 151 -7.73 1.10 -12.94
C THR A 151 -7.00 0.88 -11.61
N PRO A 152 -7.16 -0.27 -10.95
CA PRO A 152 -6.39 -0.58 -9.75
C PRO A 152 -4.91 -0.73 -10.11
N LEU A 153 -4.02 -0.24 -9.24
CA LEU A 153 -2.58 -0.44 -9.41
C LEU A 153 -2.25 -1.89 -9.03
N ALA A 154 -1.87 -2.68 -10.03
CA ALA A 154 -1.28 -3.99 -9.84
C ALA A 154 0.24 -3.86 -10.02
N PHE A 155 1.01 -4.43 -9.09
CA PHE A 155 2.47 -4.49 -9.19
C PHE A 155 2.90 -5.87 -9.74
N PRO A 156 3.96 -5.94 -10.55
CA PRO A 156 4.76 -4.82 -11.07
C PRO A 156 4.01 -4.01 -12.14
N LEU A 157 4.21 -2.68 -12.17
CA LEU A 157 3.56 -1.79 -13.16
C LEU A 157 4.09 -1.96 -14.59
N SER A 158 5.24 -2.62 -14.74
CA SER A 158 5.92 -2.87 -16.00
C SER A 158 5.37 -4.12 -16.68
N SER A 159 5.05 -4.02 -17.98
CA SER A 159 4.60 -5.15 -18.81
C SER A 159 5.73 -6.13 -19.16
N SER A 160 6.99 -5.73 -18.98
CA SER A 160 8.13 -6.62 -19.12
C SER A 160 8.18 -7.58 -17.93
N GLN A 161 8.52 -8.84 -18.20
CA GLN A 161 8.87 -9.84 -17.19
C GLN A 161 10.09 -9.35 -16.40
N ASN A 162 9.87 -8.42 -15.47
CA ASN A 162 10.89 -7.95 -14.56
C ASN A 162 11.03 -9.04 -13.50
N LYS A 163 11.96 -9.96 -13.75
CA LYS A 163 12.47 -10.87 -12.74
C LYS A 163 12.96 -10.01 -11.58
N ASP A 164 12.48 -10.28 -10.37
CA ASP A 164 12.98 -9.60 -9.18
C ASP A 164 14.46 -9.97 -9.00
N TYR A 165 15.32 -8.95 -8.97
CA TYR A 165 16.76 -9.16 -8.75
C TYR A 165 17.04 -9.78 -7.37
N PHE A 166 16.09 -9.66 -6.43
CA PHE A 166 16.18 -10.16 -5.07
C PHE A 166 15.23 -11.34 -4.81
N GLU A 167 14.81 -12.07 -5.86
CA GLU A 167 13.95 -13.24 -5.71
C GLU A 167 14.53 -14.29 -4.74
N GLU A 168 15.86 -14.44 -4.73
CA GLU A 168 16.57 -15.35 -3.81
C GLU A 168 16.83 -14.73 -2.43
N LEU A 169 16.61 -13.43 -2.26
CA LEU A 169 16.82 -12.75 -0.98
C LEU A 169 15.66 -13.09 -0.04
N LEU A 170 16.00 -13.76 1.07
CA LEU A 170 15.01 -14.10 2.09
C LEU A 170 14.44 -12.85 2.76
N PRO A 171 13.11 -12.78 2.99
CA PRO A 171 12.52 -11.69 3.76
C PRO A 171 13.07 -11.61 5.18
N ILE A 172 13.30 -10.39 5.66
CA ILE A 172 13.83 -10.13 7.01
C ILE A 172 12.94 -10.75 8.09
N ALA A 173 11.62 -10.72 7.91
CA ALA A 173 10.69 -11.35 8.85
C ALA A 173 10.96 -12.85 9.02
N VAL A 174 11.39 -13.54 7.96
CA VAL A 174 11.73 -14.97 8.01
C VAL A 174 13.05 -15.17 8.76
N THR A 175 14.08 -14.35 8.49
CA THR A 175 15.38 -14.47 9.17
C THR A 175 15.27 -14.17 10.66
N GLU A 176 14.50 -13.15 11.05
CA GLU A 176 14.20 -12.83 12.46
C GLU A 176 13.43 -13.96 13.15
N ALA A 177 12.40 -14.51 12.49
CA ALA A 177 11.64 -15.63 13.03
C ALA A 177 12.52 -16.88 13.24
N VAL A 178 13.42 -17.18 12.29
CA VAL A 178 14.38 -18.29 12.41
C VAL A 178 15.34 -18.06 13.56
N ASN A 179 15.89 -16.85 13.71
CA ASN A 179 16.81 -16.54 14.82
C ASN A 179 16.11 -16.63 16.18
N THR A 180 14.88 -16.13 16.27
CA THR A 180 14.05 -16.24 17.48
C THR A 180 13.78 -17.71 17.82
N SER A 181 13.41 -18.52 16.83
CA SER A 181 13.20 -19.95 17.00
C SER A 181 14.46 -20.68 17.49
N LYS A 182 15.63 -20.35 16.92
CA LYS A 182 16.92 -20.89 17.38
C LYS A 182 17.19 -20.54 18.85
N GLY A 183 16.93 -19.30 19.26
CA GLY A 183 17.09 -18.86 20.65
C GLY A 183 16.17 -19.59 21.61
N VAL A 184 14.88 -19.70 21.28
CA VAL A 184 13.91 -20.45 22.10
C VAL A 184 14.28 -21.92 22.20
N ARG A 185 14.68 -22.54 21.08
CA ARG A 185 15.12 -23.94 21.06
C ARG A 185 16.35 -24.17 21.94
N ALA A 186 17.35 -23.30 21.85
CA ALA A 186 18.55 -23.40 22.69
C ALA A 186 18.16 -23.28 24.17
N SER A 187 17.39 -22.26 24.54
CA SER A 187 16.92 -22.06 25.92
C SER A 187 16.10 -23.25 26.44
N LEU A 188 15.27 -23.89 25.60
CA LEU A 188 14.51 -25.07 25.99
C LEU A 188 15.44 -26.26 26.25
N ILE A 189 16.39 -26.51 25.34
CA ILE A 189 17.36 -27.60 25.48
C ILE A 189 18.20 -27.40 26.74
N ASP A 190 18.73 -26.19 26.94
CA ASP A 190 19.53 -25.84 28.12
C ASP A 190 18.72 -25.99 29.40
N GLY A 191 17.45 -25.57 29.38
CA GLY A 191 16.53 -25.75 30.51
C GLY A 191 16.31 -27.22 30.87
N GLU A 192 16.11 -28.10 29.88
CA GLU A 192 15.96 -29.54 30.12
C GLU A 192 17.27 -30.19 30.58
N ILE A 193 18.42 -29.78 30.03
CA ILE A 193 19.74 -30.23 30.50
C ILE A 193 19.95 -29.86 31.97
N CYS A 194 19.67 -28.60 32.35
CA CYS A 194 19.79 -28.15 33.74
C CYS A 194 18.88 -28.95 34.68
N LYS A 195 17.61 -29.19 34.30
CA LYS A 195 16.70 -30.04 35.10
C LYS A 195 17.24 -31.45 35.29
N LEU A 196 17.80 -32.07 34.25
CA LEU A 196 18.39 -33.41 34.33
C LEU A 196 19.64 -33.43 35.21
N GLN A 197 20.49 -32.41 35.11
CA GLN A 197 21.67 -32.27 35.97
C GLN A 197 21.29 -32.06 37.44
N GLU A 198 20.32 -31.18 37.72
CA GLU A 198 19.80 -30.96 39.07
C GLU A 198 19.14 -32.22 39.66
N ALA A 199 18.34 -32.93 38.86
CA ALA A 199 17.72 -34.17 39.30
C ALA A 199 18.78 -35.25 39.59
N SER A 200 19.80 -35.37 38.73
CA SER A 200 20.92 -36.28 38.94
C SER A 200 21.71 -35.91 40.19
N ALA A 201 21.98 -34.62 40.43
CA ALA A 201 22.63 -34.13 41.64
C ALA A 201 21.80 -34.45 42.89
N LYS A 202 20.50 -34.14 42.91
CA LYS A 202 19.60 -34.46 44.03
C LYS A 202 19.54 -35.94 44.34
N VAL A 203 19.48 -36.80 43.32
CA VAL A 203 19.51 -38.25 43.50
C VAL A 203 20.85 -38.70 44.08
N ASN A 204 21.97 -38.18 43.56
CA ASN A 204 23.30 -38.50 44.07
C ASN A 204 23.47 -38.03 45.53
N ASP A 205 22.99 -36.84 45.87
CA ASP A 205 23.04 -36.29 47.24
C ASP A 205 22.16 -37.10 48.20
N ALA A 206 20.96 -37.50 47.77
CA ALA A 206 20.08 -38.37 48.56
C ALA A 206 20.70 -39.76 48.75
N LEU A 207 21.25 -40.37 47.69
CA LEU A 207 21.93 -41.66 47.80
C LEU A 207 23.14 -41.56 48.73
N ALA A 208 23.93 -40.49 48.64
CA ALA A 208 25.06 -40.25 49.54
C ALA A 208 24.60 -40.08 51.01
N SER A 209 23.51 -39.35 51.27
CA SER A 209 23.01 -39.13 52.63
C SER A 209 22.47 -40.40 53.30
N TYR A 210 21.89 -41.32 52.53
CA TYR A 210 21.50 -42.65 52.99
C TYR A 210 22.64 -43.68 52.94
N ASN A 211 23.86 -43.27 52.59
CA ASN A 211 25.02 -44.14 52.37
C ASN A 211 24.73 -45.29 51.37
N LEU A 212 23.88 -45.06 50.38
CA LEU A 212 23.56 -46.01 49.31
C LEU A 212 24.48 -45.78 48.10
N PRO A 213 24.93 -46.84 47.41
CA PRO A 213 24.64 -48.27 47.62
C PRO A 213 25.53 -48.93 48.69
N ALA A 214 26.43 -48.20 49.32
CA ALA A 214 27.44 -48.73 50.25
C ALA A 214 26.84 -49.52 51.43
N ALA A 215 25.73 -49.05 52.00
CA ALA A 215 25.01 -49.68 53.10
C ALA A 215 24.41 -51.06 52.73
N LEU A 216 24.07 -51.30 51.46
CA LEU A 216 23.54 -52.58 50.99
C LEU A 216 24.63 -53.56 50.58
N GLN A 217 25.81 -53.05 50.18
CA GLN A 217 26.93 -53.85 49.69
C GLN A 217 27.95 -54.19 50.79
N ALA A 218 27.82 -53.60 51.99
CA ALA A 218 28.63 -53.91 53.14
C ALA A 218 28.31 -55.32 53.68
N LYS A 219 29.02 -56.34 53.18
CA LYS A 219 29.13 -57.64 53.86
C LYS A 219 30.07 -57.51 55.06
N GLU A 220 29.85 -58.32 56.11
CA GLU A 220 30.40 -58.28 57.48
C GLU A 220 31.94 -58.33 57.64
N SER A 221 32.73 -57.97 56.62
CA SER A 221 34.20 -58.00 56.65
C SER A 221 34.75 -56.67 56.14
N ASN A 222 35.79 -56.16 56.81
CA ASN A 222 36.56 -54.91 56.59
C ASN A 222 37.17 -54.71 55.18
N SER A 223 36.46 -55.06 54.11
CA SER A 223 36.88 -54.88 52.72
C SER A 223 36.23 -53.61 52.13
N ILE A 224 37.01 -52.89 51.33
CA ILE A 224 36.52 -51.72 50.57
C ILE A 224 35.43 -52.21 49.60
N LEU A 225 34.33 -51.47 49.51
CA LEU A 225 33.14 -51.81 48.72
C LEU A 225 33.44 -51.78 47.20
N ASP A 226 32.87 -52.72 46.45
CA ASP A 226 33.04 -52.83 44.99
C ASP A 226 32.58 -51.57 44.24
N SER A 227 31.52 -50.89 44.69
CA SER A 227 31.07 -49.63 44.08
C SER A 227 32.09 -48.49 44.22
N ILE A 228 32.79 -48.41 45.36
CA ILE A 228 33.84 -47.41 45.60
C ILE A 228 35.10 -47.76 44.78
N LEU A 229 35.45 -49.04 44.71
CA LEU A 229 36.56 -49.51 43.87
C LEU A 229 36.32 -49.22 42.39
N SER A 230 35.11 -49.46 41.89
CA SER A 230 34.72 -49.15 40.51
C SER A 230 34.84 -47.65 40.20
N LYS A 231 34.32 -46.77 41.08
CA LYS A 231 34.47 -45.32 40.95
C LYS A 231 35.95 -44.89 40.98
N ALA A 232 36.74 -45.47 41.89
CA ALA A 232 38.18 -45.18 41.99
C ALA A 232 38.96 -45.64 40.75
N VAL A 233 38.58 -46.76 40.12
CA VAL A 233 39.14 -47.20 38.84
C VAL A 233 38.76 -46.25 37.71
N SER A 234 37.51 -45.79 37.63
CA SER A 234 37.09 -44.80 36.63
C SER A 234 37.89 -43.51 36.75
N ILE A 235 38.02 -42.96 37.97
CA ILE A 235 38.80 -41.74 38.23
C ILE A 235 40.27 -41.92 37.84
N ARG A 236 40.88 -43.08 38.14
CA ARG A 236 42.26 -43.37 37.73
C ARG A 236 42.41 -43.51 36.23
N HIS A 237 41.45 -44.16 35.56
CA HIS A 237 41.43 -44.29 34.10
C HIS A 237 41.31 -42.93 33.41
N GLU A 238 40.50 -42.03 33.97
CA GLU A 238 40.30 -40.69 33.43
C GLU A 238 41.51 -39.76 33.59
N GLY A 239 42.56 -40.18 34.30
CA GLY A 239 43.81 -39.42 34.51
C GLY A 239 44.03 -38.94 35.95
N GLY A 240 43.15 -39.30 36.88
CA GLY A 240 43.27 -39.00 38.30
C GLY A 240 43.33 -37.51 38.63
N ALA A 241 43.91 -37.18 39.78
CA ALA A 241 44.09 -35.80 40.21
C ALA A 241 45.07 -35.02 39.31
N GLU A 242 46.04 -35.70 38.72
CA GLU A 242 47.06 -35.09 37.86
C GLU A 242 46.45 -34.36 36.66
N LYS A 243 45.44 -34.97 36.02
CA LYS A 243 44.73 -34.34 34.90
C LYS A 243 43.95 -33.10 35.33
N LEU A 244 43.35 -33.10 36.52
CA LEU A 244 42.68 -31.91 37.07
C LEU A 244 43.69 -30.79 37.33
N TYR A 245 44.87 -31.12 37.86
CA TYR A 245 45.96 -30.15 38.03
C TYR A 245 46.45 -29.61 36.67
N GLN A 246 46.62 -30.46 35.66
CA GLN A 246 46.99 -30.03 34.30
C GLN A 246 45.95 -29.09 33.69
N GLN A 247 44.66 -29.40 33.82
CA GLN A 247 43.58 -28.53 33.35
C GLN A 247 43.54 -27.21 34.12
N LEU A 248 43.79 -27.24 35.44
CA LEU A 248 43.86 -26.03 36.25
C LEU A 248 45.03 -25.14 35.83
N MET A 249 46.19 -25.72 35.50
CA MET A 249 47.37 -24.99 35.05
C MET A 249 47.25 -24.44 33.63
N SER A 250 46.44 -25.07 32.76
CA SER A 250 46.24 -24.58 31.39
C SER A 250 45.21 -23.44 31.27
N ILE A 251 44.29 -23.29 32.25
CA ILE A 251 43.28 -22.22 32.23
C ILE A 251 43.92 -20.81 32.15
N PRO A 252 44.92 -20.45 32.99
CA PRO A 252 45.60 -19.17 32.88
C PRO A 252 46.26 -18.93 31.52
N GLU A 253 46.87 -19.96 30.92
CA GLU A 253 47.49 -19.88 29.60
C GLU A 253 46.46 -19.60 28.51
N CYS A 254 45.30 -20.27 28.54
CA CYS A 254 44.18 -20.00 27.63
C CYS A 254 43.65 -18.57 27.78
N VAL A 255 43.52 -18.08 29.02
CA VAL A 255 43.07 -16.71 29.29
C VAL A 255 44.09 -15.70 28.77
N GLN A 256 45.39 -15.94 28.99
CA GLN A 256 46.46 -15.07 28.54
C GLN A 256 46.51 -15.00 27.01
N ARG A 257 46.41 -16.15 26.32
CA ARG A 257 46.32 -16.21 24.86
C ARG A 257 45.14 -15.41 24.32
N ASN A 258 43.96 -15.53 24.93
CA ASN A 258 42.79 -14.76 24.50
C ASN A 258 42.97 -13.25 24.71
N LYS A 259 43.67 -12.83 25.78
CA LYS A 259 44.00 -11.42 26.01
C LYS A 259 44.97 -10.88 24.96
N GLU A 260 46.04 -11.62 24.67
CA GLU A 260 47.03 -11.25 23.66
C GLU A 260 46.39 -11.07 22.28
N ILE A 261 45.47 -11.95 21.89
CA ILE A 261 44.71 -11.81 20.64
C ILE A 261 43.89 -10.51 20.64
N ILE A 262 43.15 -10.23 21.71
CA ILE A 262 42.33 -9.02 21.80
C ILE A 262 43.20 -7.76 21.79
N GLU A 263 44.34 -7.78 22.46
CA GLU A 263 45.26 -6.65 22.55
C GLU A 263 45.97 -6.39 21.22
N ALA A 264 46.39 -7.44 20.51
CA ALA A 264 46.97 -7.32 19.17
C ALA A 264 45.99 -6.69 18.16
N GLU A 265 44.73 -7.15 18.14
CA GLU A 265 43.69 -6.57 17.26
C GLU A 265 43.38 -5.11 17.63
N ARG A 266 43.40 -4.75 18.92
CA ARG A 266 43.23 -3.36 19.37
C ARG A 266 44.41 -2.48 18.97
N SER A 267 45.63 -2.95 19.17
CA SER A 267 46.85 -2.23 18.78
C SER A 267 46.86 -1.98 17.27
N ALA A 268 46.50 -2.98 16.46
CA ALA A 268 46.42 -2.81 15.00
C ALA A 268 45.41 -1.72 14.60
N LEU A 269 44.26 -1.66 15.28
CA LEU A 269 43.26 -0.60 15.05
C LEU A 269 43.74 0.80 15.49
N ASP A 270 44.54 0.88 16.56
CA ASP A 270 45.08 2.15 17.06
C ASP A 270 46.24 2.65 16.18
N ASP A 271 47.11 1.76 15.71
CA ASP A 271 48.19 2.07 14.75
C ASP A 271 47.61 2.59 13.42
N GLU A 272 46.54 1.96 12.90
CA GLU A 272 45.84 2.46 11.69
C GLU A 272 45.22 3.86 11.89
N ARG A 273 44.80 4.19 13.11
CA ARG A 273 44.23 5.51 13.43
C ARG A 273 45.30 6.59 13.49
N GLU A 274 46.48 6.29 14.03
CA GLU A 274 47.56 7.27 14.14
C GLU A 274 48.25 7.58 12.80
N VAL A 275 48.15 6.66 11.82
CA VAL A 275 48.71 6.84 10.47
C VAL A 275 47.80 7.67 9.54
N ARG A 276 46.58 7.99 9.97
CA ARG A 276 45.55 8.68 9.16
C ARG A 276 45.38 10.15 9.53
#